data_AF-A0A842JQ42-F1
#
_entry.id   AF-A0A842JQ42-F1
#
_cell.length_a   1.000
_cell.length_b   1.000
_cell.length_c   1.000
_cell.angle_alpha   90.00
_cell.angle_beta   90.00
_cell.angle_gamma   90.00
#
_symmetry.space_group_name_H-M   'P 1'
#
loop_
_entity.id
_entity.type
_entity.pdbx_description
1 polymer ?
#
loop_
_entity_poly.entity_id
_entity_poly.type
_entity_poly.pdbx_seq_one_letter_code
_entity_poly.pdbx_strand_id
1 'polypeptide(L)'
;MGRSATVVSPLVIALFVVLLVACSGTVEGSPGVVGVGEPIYGRPVSEHTRAELAVAAAARGIAPCGLLDEDLVGSFGQVTAFGLVGDLSTCHAELVPPRGTPANPVWVEVTVGEREPTERTGAGTATDGIEVRPAVGALPGTCTLYFSLPTVPGPQVGVAARWGHVSYLDGAGGTGDSAAGDDCAEARTVLGSVTDRLRSPARTGSDIPLAQQDPCRVVEKMSERGIETFAPGSRPYECLLTLRGGTDASVQLALSPEPPRIGGPEAVELDGKPFTFFRDALSCHYYFYPGAVFDTNLPSSPVGERDKRSNRLTASVAASAPSCGDAETLVLASAEMFDY
;
A
#
# COMPACT_ATOMS: atom_id res chain seq x y z
N MET A 1 -31.58 -59.59 -31.06
CA MET A 1 -31.64 -59.22 -29.62
C MET A 1 -30.34 -58.51 -29.28
N GLY A 2 -30.23 -57.23 -28.93
CA GLY A 2 -31.09 -56.06 -28.95
C GLY A 2 -30.14 -54.85 -28.95
N ARG A 3 -30.36 -53.86 -29.83
CA ARG A 3 -29.58 -52.62 -29.85
C ARG A 3 -30.10 -51.71 -28.73
N SER A 4 -29.31 -51.47 -27.69
CA SER A 4 -29.60 -50.43 -26.69
C SER A 4 -29.25 -49.07 -27.27
N ALA A 5 -30.28 -48.29 -27.61
CA ALA A 5 -30.18 -46.87 -27.86
C ALA A 5 -30.10 -46.16 -26.50
N THR A 6 -28.94 -45.58 -26.18
CA THR A 6 -28.83 -44.60 -25.11
C THR A 6 -29.40 -43.28 -25.59
N VAL A 7 -30.64 -43.02 -25.19
CA VAL A 7 -31.29 -41.70 -25.31
C VAL A 7 -30.59 -40.78 -24.31
N VAL A 8 -29.68 -39.94 -24.80
CA VAL A 8 -29.11 -38.84 -24.01
C VAL A 8 -30.18 -37.76 -23.92
N SER A 9 -30.78 -37.66 -22.74
CA SER A 9 -31.83 -36.68 -22.44
C SER A 9 -31.27 -35.26 -22.57
N PRO A 10 -31.89 -34.36 -23.35
CA PRO A 10 -31.41 -32.98 -23.55
C PRO A 10 -31.54 -32.10 -22.30
N LEU A 11 -32.11 -32.63 -21.21
CA LEU A 11 -32.37 -31.89 -19.97
C LEU A 11 -31.15 -31.76 -19.03
N VAL A 12 -30.09 -32.54 -19.24
CA VAL A 12 -28.90 -32.54 -18.36
C VAL A 12 -27.82 -31.52 -18.81
N ILE A 13 -27.91 -31.02 -20.06
CA ILE A 13 -26.95 -30.04 -20.59
C ILE A 13 -27.35 -28.59 -20.23
N ALA A 14 -28.60 -28.35 -19.82
CA ALA A 14 -29.09 -27.00 -19.51
C ALA A 14 -28.80 -26.52 -18.07
N LEU A 15 -28.30 -27.37 -17.16
CA LEU A 15 -28.06 -26.98 -15.77
C LEU A 15 -26.61 -26.57 -15.45
N PHE A 16 -25.67 -26.71 -16.39
CA PHE A 16 -24.24 -26.46 -16.15
C PHE A 16 -23.71 -25.12 -16.71
N VAL A 17 -24.58 -24.29 -17.30
CA VAL A 17 -24.18 -23.00 -17.91
C VAL A 17 -24.59 -21.78 -17.05
N VAL A 18 -25.25 -21.97 -15.91
CA VAL A 18 -25.82 -20.85 -15.11
C VAL A 18 -24.98 -20.49 -13.86
N LEU A 19 -23.80 -21.09 -13.64
CA LEU A 19 -22.99 -20.85 -12.42
C LEU A 19 -21.58 -20.27 -12.66
N LEU A 20 -21.30 -19.72 -13.84
CA LEU A 20 -20.06 -18.97 -14.11
C LEU A 20 -20.31 -17.49 -14.41
N VAL A 21 -21.39 -16.92 -13.87
CA VAL A 21 -21.41 -15.48 -13.56
C VAL A 21 -20.78 -15.34 -12.17
N ALA A 22 -19.48 -15.66 -12.09
CA ALA A 22 -18.67 -15.12 -11.02
C ALA A 22 -18.68 -13.61 -11.26
N CYS A 23 -19.28 -12.88 -10.34
CA CYS A 23 -19.15 -11.44 -10.26
C CYS A 23 -17.65 -11.12 -10.13
N SER A 24 -16.96 -10.95 -11.25
CA SER A 24 -15.85 -10.02 -11.34
C SER A 24 -16.48 -8.64 -11.13
N GLY A 25 -16.80 -8.34 -9.87
CA GLY A 25 -17.09 -6.99 -9.45
C GLY A 25 -15.82 -6.22 -9.71
N THR A 26 -15.75 -5.54 -10.86
CA THR A 26 -14.91 -4.38 -10.99
C THR A 26 -15.35 -3.46 -9.88
N VAL A 27 -14.56 -3.38 -8.81
CA VAL A 27 -14.76 -2.38 -7.77
C VAL A 27 -14.69 -1.04 -8.49
N GLU A 28 -15.82 -0.34 -8.52
CA GLU A 28 -15.97 0.99 -9.08
C GLU A 28 -15.20 1.95 -8.15
N GLY A 29 -13.89 2.00 -8.34
CA GLY A 29 -12.95 2.59 -7.38
C GLY A 29 -11.58 2.94 -7.94
N SER A 30 -11.29 2.68 -9.23
CA SER A 30 -10.12 3.26 -9.90
C SER A 30 -10.49 4.58 -10.57
N PRO A 31 -10.37 5.75 -9.90
CA PRO A 31 -10.52 7.02 -10.58
C PRO A 31 -9.29 7.24 -11.46
N GLY A 32 -9.51 7.22 -12.77
CA GLY A 32 -8.71 8.07 -13.65
C GLY A 32 -9.08 9.52 -13.35
N VAL A 33 -8.09 10.38 -13.16
CA VAL A 33 -8.34 11.83 -13.08
C VAL A 33 -8.68 12.32 -14.49
N VAL A 34 -9.97 12.35 -14.85
CA VAL A 34 -10.44 12.78 -16.18
C VAL A 34 -10.70 14.29 -16.18
N GLY A 35 -10.37 14.93 -17.31
CA GLY A 35 -10.86 16.27 -17.68
C GLY A 35 -10.17 17.46 -16.99
N VAL A 36 -9.65 18.41 -17.78
CA VAL A 36 -9.27 19.74 -17.26
C VAL A 36 -10.54 20.48 -16.87
N GLY A 37 -10.59 21.02 -15.65
CA GLY A 37 -11.75 21.77 -15.14
C GLY A 37 -12.98 20.95 -14.68
N GLU A 38 -12.97 19.61 -14.79
CA GLU A 38 -14.04 18.77 -14.25
C GLU A 38 -13.91 18.64 -12.71
N PRO A 39 -14.99 18.79 -11.93
CA PRO A 39 -14.92 18.59 -10.48
C PRO A 39 -14.35 17.20 -10.12
N ILE A 40 -13.43 17.13 -9.16
CA ILE A 40 -12.97 15.87 -8.56
C ILE A 40 -13.65 15.73 -7.21
N TYR A 41 -14.25 14.56 -6.94
CA TYR A 41 -15.05 14.31 -5.73
C TYR A 41 -16.15 15.34 -5.53
N GLY A 42 -16.78 15.77 -6.63
CA GLY A 42 -17.83 16.80 -6.62
C GLY A 42 -17.34 18.22 -6.31
N ARG A 43 -16.02 18.48 -6.29
CA ARG A 43 -15.45 19.79 -5.95
C ARG A 43 -14.49 20.31 -7.02
N PRO A 44 -14.44 21.64 -7.25
CA PRO A 44 -13.38 22.22 -8.05
C PRO A 44 -12.04 22.05 -7.33
N VAL A 45 -11.01 21.63 -8.06
CA VAL A 45 -9.64 21.53 -7.58
C VAL A 45 -8.71 22.30 -8.50
N SER A 46 -7.56 22.72 -7.98
CA SER A 46 -6.50 23.32 -8.80
C SER A 46 -5.91 22.27 -9.76
N GLU A 47 -5.35 22.73 -10.88
CA GLU A 47 -4.60 21.84 -11.79
C GLU A 47 -3.40 21.18 -11.11
N HIS A 48 -2.80 21.85 -10.11
CA HIS A 48 -1.72 21.28 -9.31
C HIS A 48 -2.22 20.06 -8.51
N THR A 49 -3.29 20.22 -7.73
CA THR A 49 -3.92 19.13 -6.95
C THR A 49 -4.39 17.99 -7.87
N ARG A 50 -4.95 18.32 -9.03
CA ARG A 50 -5.34 17.33 -10.06
C ARG A 50 -4.17 16.46 -10.47
N ALA A 51 -3.04 17.09 -10.78
CA ALA A 51 -1.83 16.39 -11.18
C ALA A 51 -1.22 15.57 -10.03
N GLU A 52 -1.23 16.07 -8.80
CA GLU A 52 -0.80 15.30 -7.62
C GLU A 52 -1.66 14.04 -7.41
N LEU A 53 -2.98 14.14 -7.54
CA LEU A 53 -3.91 13.01 -7.44
C LEU A 53 -3.67 11.99 -8.56
N ALA A 54 -3.45 12.45 -9.79
CA ALA A 54 -3.16 11.55 -10.92
C ALA A 54 -1.86 10.78 -10.70
N VAL A 55 -0.87 11.45 -10.13
CA VAL A 55 0.43 10.87 -9.76
C VAL A 55 0.29 9.86 -8.62
N ALA A 56 -0.50 10.15 -7.58
CA ALA A 56 -0.80 9.19 -6.52
C ALA A 56 -1.58 7.97 -7.03
N ALA A 57 -2.57 8.18 -7.91
CA ALA A 57 -3.33 7.09 -8.53
C ALA A 57 -2.44 6.17 -9.39
N ALA A 58 -1.51 6.74 -10.16
CA ALA A 58 -0.54 5.97 -10.91
C ALA A 58 0.39 5.14 -10.00
N ALA A 59 0.81 5.70 -8.86
CA ALA A 59 1.60 4.98 -7.86
C ALA A 59 0.82 3.82 -7.21
N ARG A 60 -0.47 4.01 -6.88
CA ARG A 60 -1.33 2.90 -6.39
C ARG A 60 -1.51 1.79 -7.42
N GLY A 61 -1.41 2.12 -8.70
CA GLY A 61 -1.44 1.15 -9.81
C GLY A 61 -0.22 0.22 -9.89
N ILE A 62 0.77 0.39 -9.00
CA ILE A 62 1.98 -0.42 -8.92
C ILE A 62 1.90 -1.26 -7.64
N ALA A 63 1.77 -2.59 -7.74
CA ALA A 63 1.95 -3.46 -6.59
C ALA A 63 3.45 -3.55 -6.22
N PRO A 64 3.86 -3.12 -5.02
CA PRO A 64 5.27 -3.13 -4.63
C PRO A 64 5.84 -4.55 -4.59
N CYS A 65 5.05 -5.56 -4.19
CA CYS A 65 5.50 -6.96 -4.21
C CYS A 65 5.59 -7.56 -5.61
N GLY A 66 5.01 -6.92 -6.63
CA GLY A 66 5.29 -7.26 -8.02
C GLY A 66 6.68 -6.78 -8.48
N LEU A 67 7.22 -5.75 -7.82
CA LEU A 67 8.55 -5.19 -8.10
C LEU A 67 9.67 -5.93 -7.38
N LEU A 68 9.44 -6.44 -6.17
CA LEU A 68 10.43 -7.21 -5.43
C LEU A 68 10.47 -8.65 -5.97
N ASP A 69 11.65 -9.07 -6.43
CA ASP A 69 11.86 -10.41 -6.98
C ASP A 69 12.23 -11.40 -5.88
N GLU A 70 11.30 -12.27 -5.50
CA GLU A 70 11.49 -13.25 -4.43
C GLU A 70 12.67 -14.22 -4.71
N ASP A 71 12.84 -14.67 -5.96
CA ASP A 71 13.93 -15.59 -6.33
C ASP A 71 15.29 -14.88 -6.23
N LEU A 72 15.35 -13.60 -6.63
CA LEU A 72 16.56 -12.79 -6.47
C LEU A 72 16.88 -12.58 -4.98
N VAL A 73 15.88 -12.22 -4.17
CA VAL A 73 16.08 -12.04 -2.73
C VAL A 73 16.53 -13.35 -2.07
N GLY A 74 15.95 -14.49 -2.47
CA GLY A 74 16.35 -15.83 -2.03
C GLY A 74 17.77 -16.23 -2.46
N SER A 75 18.37 -15.54 -3.43
CA SER A 75 19.79 -15.76 -3.78
C SER A 75 20.74 -15.18 -2.72
N PHE A 76 20.28 -14.22 -1.91
CA PHE A 76 21.08 -13.62 -0.82
C PHE A 76 21.00 -14.43 0.47
N GLY A 77 20.03 -15.32 0.63
CA GLY A 77 19.85 -16.13 1.83
C GLY A 77 18.52 -16.87 1.89
N GLN A 78 18.23 -17.48 3.04
CA GLN A 78 16.96 -18.14 3.26
C GLN A 78 15.88 -17.11 3.58
N VAL A 79 14.92 -16.92 2.66
CA VAL A 79 13.74 -16.06 2.89
C VAL A 79 12.87 -16.66 4.00
N THR A 80 12.55 -15.86 5.01
CA THR A 80 11.72 -16.22 6.17
C THR A 80 10.36 -15.53 6.15
N ALA A 81 10.25 -14.36 5.52
CA ALA A 81 8.98 -13.66 5.28
C ALA A 81 9.03 -12.90 3.94
N PHE A 82 7.89 -12.76 3.27
CA PHE A 82 7.78 -12.02 2.01
C PHE A 82 6.34 -11.54 1.80
N GLY A 83 6.12 -10.22 1.72
CA GLY A 83 4.80 -9.65 1.51
C GLY A 83 4.71 -8.18 1.88
N LEU A 84 3.50 -7.63 1.85
CA LEU A 84 3.26 -6.27 2.35
C LEU A 84 3.36 -6.23 3.88
N VAL A 85 3.96 -5.18 4.43
CA VAL A 85 4.06 -5.01 5.89
C VAL A 85 3.85 -3.54 6.26
N GLY A 86 3.06 -3.29 7.31
CA GLY A 86 2.84 -1.95 7.89
C GLY A 86 2.05 -0.94 7.02
N ASP A 87 2.15 -1.03 5.70
CA ASP A 87 1.42 -0.20 4.74
C ASP A 87 1.16 -0.92 3.41
N LEU A 88 0.36 -0.30 2.52
CA LEU A 88 -0.06 -0.87 1.24
C LEU A 88 0.91 -0.54 0.07
N SER A 89 1.93 0.28 0.33
CA SER A 89 2.92 0.78 -0.64
C SER A 89 4.30 0.12 -0.50
N THR A 90 4.52 -0.66 0.54
CA THR A 90 5.81 -1.28 0.88
C THR A 90 5.72 -2.79 0.80
N CYS A 91 6.54 -3.39 -0.06
CA CYS A 91 6.82 -4.82 0.02
C CYS A 91 8.08 -5.04 0.84
N HIS A 92 8.03 -6.07 1.68
CA HIS A 92 9.06 -6.43 2.61
C HIS A 92 9.44 -7.90 2.42
N ALA A 93 10.73 -8.18 2.43
CA ALA A 93 11.26 -9.52 2.55
C ALA A 93 12.24 -9.59 3.72
N GLU A 94 12.06 -10.60 4.56
CA GLU A 94 13.01 -10.96 5.60
C GLU A 94 13.79 -12.19 5.14
N LEU A 95 15.12 -12.17 5.30
CA LEU A 95 15.97 -13.30 4.96
C LEU A 95 17.09 -13.51 5.98
N VAL A 96 17.56 -14.74 6.09
CA VAL A 96 18.75 -15.11 6.86
C VAL A 96 19.90 -15.39 5.89
N PRO A 97 20.93 -14.53 5.82
CA PRO A 97 22.07 -14.76 4.93
C PRO A 97 22.83 -16.06 5.29
N PRO A 98 23.61 -16.65 4.38
CA PRO A 98 24.36 -17.89 4.61
C PRO A 98 25.29 -17.87 5.84
N ARG A 99 25.80 -16.69 6.21
CA ARG A 99 26.65 -16.49 7.40
C ARG A 99 25.88 -15.84 8.57
N GLY A 100 24.60 -15.57 8.38
CA GLY A 100 23.74 -14.90 9.33
C GLY A 100 23.10 -15.87 10.31
N THR A 101 22.26 -15.33 11.19
CA THR A 101 21.44 -16.13 12.10
C THR A 101 20.02 -15.59 12.10
N PRO A 102 19.00 -16.40 12.44
CA PRO A 102 17.63 -15.90 12.60
C PRO A 102 17.46 -14.79 13.64
N ALA A 103 18.44 -14.59 14.54
CA ALA A 103 18.41 -13.51 15.51
C ALA A 103 18.78 -12.14 14.90
N ASN A 104 19.52 -12.16 13.78
CA ASN A 104 19.95 -10.98 13.03
C ASN A 104 19.58 -11.17 11.55
N PRO A 105 18.27 -11.11 11.21
CA PRO A 105 17.86 -11.21 9.82
C PRO A 105 18.25 -9.95 9.04
N VAL A 106 18.17 -10.05 7.72
CA VAL A 106 18.23 -8.92 6.80
C VAL A 106 16.81 -8.61 6.33
N TRP A 107 16.52 -7.33 6.17
CA TRP A 107 15.29 -6.86 5.54
C TRP A 107 15.59 -6.18 4.21
N VAL A 108 14.86 -6.59 3.18
CA VAL A 108 14.88 -5.99 1.84
C VAL A 108 13.50 -5.42 1.58
N GLU A 109 13.43 -4.12 1.32
CA GLU A 109 12.16 -3.41 1.16
C GLU A 109 12.12 -2.67 -0.18
N VAL A 110 10.95 -2.68 -0.81
CA VAL A 110 10.64 -1.85 -1.98
C VAL A 110 9.37 -1.07 -1.69
N THR A 111 9.50 0.25 -1.69
CA THR A 111 8.40 1.16 -1.38
C THR A 111 8.08 2.03 -2.58
N VAL A 112 6.79 2.22 -2.86
CA VAL A 112 6.28 3.00 -3.97
C VAL A 112 5.61 4.29 -3.50
N GLY A 113 6.02 5.41 -4.10
CA GLY A 113 5.38 6.71 -3.92
C GLY A 113 6.01 7.56 -2.81
N GLU A 114 6.89 6.97 -2.00
CA GLU A 114 7.56 7.65 -0.90
C GLU A 114 8.80 8.44 -1.35
N ARG A 115 8.79 9.72 -0.98
CA ARG A 115 9.99 10.49 -0.68
C ARG A 115 9.58 11.52 0.34
N GLU A 116 10.03 11.37 1.57
CA GLU A 116 9.82 12.44 2.52
C GLU A 116 10.59 13.68 2.02
N PRO A 117 9.96 14.86 1.92
CA PRO A 117 10.65 16.07 1.46
C PRO A 117 11.88 16.43 2.33
N THR A 118 11.91 15.93 3.56
CA THR A 118 12.97 16.09 4.57
C THR A 118 14.17 15.17 4.35
N GLU A 119 14.02 14.07 3.61
CA GLU A 119 15.09 13.12 3.37
C GLU A 119 16.16 13.69 2.44
N ARG A 120 17.40 13.73 2.94
CA ARG A 120 18.54 14.19 2.17
C ARG A 120 19.02 13.06 1.27
N THR A 121 19.15 13.37 -0.01
CA THR A 121 19.67 12.44 -1.02
C THR A 121 21.01 12.93 -1.55
N GLY A 122 21.89 11.98 -1.90
CA GLY A 122 23.17 12.26 -2.52
C GLY A 122 23.02 12.69 -3.99
N ALA A 123 24.15 12.77 -4.68
CA ALA A 123 24.17 13.03 -6.12
C ALA A 123 23.43 11.91 -6.86
N GLY A 124 22.60 12.29 -7.83
CA GLY A 124 21.88 11.34 -8.65
C GLY A 124 22.76 10.73 -9.73
N THR A 125 22.53 9.45 -10.00
CA THR A 125 23.08 8.71 -11.12
C THR A 125 21.93 8.16 -11.95
N ALA A 126 22.09 8.10 -13.27
CA ALA A 126 21.12 7.40 -14.11
C ALA A 126 21.47 5.91 -14.16
N THR A 127 20.54 5.05 -13.75
CA THR A 127 20.62 3.60 -13.93
C THR A 127 19.57 3.22 -14.98
N ASP A 128 20.03 2.88 -16.17
CA ASP A 128 19.17 2.49 -17.30
C ASP A 128 18.04 3.51 -17.60
N GLY A 129 18.34 4.80 -17.43
CA GLY A 129 17.39 5.90 -17.68
C GLY A 129 16.43 6.21 -16.54
N ILE A 130 16.49 5.48 -15.42
CA ILE A 130 15.81 5.83 -14.16
C ILE A 130 16.80 6.60 -13.29
N GLU A 131 16.38 7.73 -12.75
CA GLU A 131 17.23 8.50 -11.84
C GLU A 131 17.28 7.79 -10.49
N VAL A 132 18.49 7.53 -10.01
CA VAL A 132 18.76 6.85 -8.74
C VAL A 132 19.56 7.76 -7.83
N ARG A 133 19.18 7.85 -6.55
CA ARG A 133 19.89 8.65 -5.55
C ARG A 133 20.11 7.86 -4.26
N PRO A 134 21.32 7.81 -3.69
CA PRO A 134 21.52 7.21 -2.38
C PRO A 134 20.99 8.12 -1.27
N ALA A 135 20.47 7.53 -0.19
CA ALA A 135 20.21 8.25 1.05
C ALA A 135 21.51 8.82 1.64
N VAL A 136 21.45 10.03 2.23
CA VAL A 136 22.58 10.61 2.96
C VAL A 136 22.51 10.20 4.42
N GLY A 137 23.66 9.79 4.98
CA GLY A 137 23.75 9.44 6.41
C GLY A 137 23.30 8.02 6.73
N ALA A 138 23.43 7.10 5.78
CA ALA A 138 23.22 5.67 6.02
C ALA A 138 24.09 5.19 7.19
N LEU A 139 23.49 4.37 8.06
CA LEU A 139 24.19 3.73 9.16
C LEU A 139 24.94 2.50 8.60
N PRO A 140 26.04 2.07 9.23
CA PRO A 140 26.66 0.80 8.84
C PRO A 140 25.64 -0.34 8.98
N GLY A 141 25.50 -1.16 7.94
CA GLY A 141 24.43 -2.16 7.87
C GLY A 141 23.17 -1.69 7.14
N THR A 142 23.13 -0.47 6.59
CA THR A 142 21.96 0.01 5.84
C THR A 142 22.33 0.62 4.49
N CYS A 143 21.51 0.38 3.48
CA CYS A 143 21.59 1.06 2.20
C CYS A 143 20.19 1.32 1.63
N THR A 144 19.88 2.60 1.41
CA THR A 144 18.63 3.03 0.76
C THR A 144 18.93 3.77 -0.53
N LEU A 145 18.30 3.34 -1.62
CA LEU A 145 18.42 3.90 -2.96
C LEU A 145 17.04 4.34 -3.45
N TYR A 146 16.86 5.64 -3.65
CA TYR A 146 15.64 6.20 -4.24
C TYR A 146 15.68 6.09 -5.75
N PHE A 147 14.55 5.78 -6.37
CA PHE A 147 14.38 5.73 -7.81
C PHE A 147 13.17 6.54 -8.28
N SER A 148 13.27 7.19 -9.44
CA SER A 148 12.15 7.92 -10.02
C SER A 148 11.07 6.98 -10.54
N LEU A 149 9.79 7.22 -10.20
CA LEU A 149 8.68 6.48 -10.78
C LEU A 149 8.39 6.96 -12.22
N PRO A 150 7.72 6.12 -13.05
CA PRO A 150 7.30 6.53 -14.40
C PRO A 150 6.46 7.81 -14.38
N THR A 151 6.71 8.70 -15.33
CA THR A 151 5.98 9.96 -15.45
C THR A 151 4.53 9.72 -15.90
N VAL A 152 3.58 10.40 -15.26
CA VAL A 152 2.17 10.36 -15.65
C VAL A 152 1.92 11.33 -16.82
N PRO A 153 1.27 10.91 -17.92
CA PRO A 153 0.94 11.80 -19.04
C PRO A 153 0.05 12.98 -18.62
N GLY A 154 0.41 14.21 -18.99
CA GLY A 154 -0.37 15.43 -18.73
C GLY A 154 0.50 16.66 -18.42
N PRO A 155 -0.08 17.87 -18.31
CA PRO A 155 0.68 19.06 -17.93
C PRO A 155 1.08 18.99 -16.44
N GLN A 156 2.29 18.53 -16.15
CA GLN A 156 2.83 18.36 -14.79
C GLN A 156 3.53 19.61 -14.23
N VAL A 157 3.15 20.81 -14.67
CA VAL A 157 3.92 22.03 -14.34
C VAL A 157 3.96 22.24 -12.82
N GLY A 158 5.16 22.10 -12.23
CA GLY A 158 5.40 22.35 -10.81
C GLY A 158 5.01 21.21 -9.86
N VAL A 159 4.70 20.00 -10.36
CA VAL A 159 4.44 18.82 -9.51
C VAL A 159 5.73 18.06 -9.31
N ALA A 160 6.08 17.76 -8.06
CA ALA A 160 7.27 16.95 -7.77
C ALA A 160 7.11 15.54 -8.36
N ALA A 161 8.14 15.04 -9.04
CA ALA A 161 8.19 13.64 -9.42
C ALA A 161 8.06 12.76 -8.16
N ARG A 162 7.23 11.72 -8.22
CA ARG A 162 7.20 10.70 -7.16
C ARG A 162 8.39 9.76 -7.31
N TRP A 163 8.82 9.28 -6.17
CA TRP A 163 9.92 8.34 -6.06
C TRP A 163 9.41 7.06 -5.42
N GLY A 164 10.12 5.98 -5.66
CA GLY A 164 10.14 4.84 -4.76
C GLY A 164 11.52 4.72 -4.15
N HIS A 165 11.68 3.76 -3.25
CA HIS A 165 13.00 3.41 -2.76
C HIS A 165 13.16 1.90 -2.59
N VAL A 166 14.41 1.47 -2.68
CA VAL A 166 14.86 0.13 -2.26
C VAL A 166 15.70 0.30 -1.02
N SER A 167 15.39 -0.43 0.04
CA SER A 167 16.18 -0.46 1.27
C SER A 167 16.72 -1.87 1.51
N TYR A 168 17.97 -1.94 1.93
CA TYR A 168 18.62 -3.14 2.44
C TYR A 168 19.10 -2.85 3.85
N LEU A 169 18.63 -3.62 4.82
CA LEU A 169 18.81 -3.36 6.25
C LEU A 169 19.30 -4.63 6.96
N ASP A 170 20.54 -4.60 7.46
CA ASP A 170 21.13 -5.68 8.26
C ASP A 170 20.70 -5.54 9.74
N GLY A 171 19.99 -6.55 10.24
CA GLY A 171 19.56 -6.63 11.64
C GLY A 171 20.71 -6.76 12.65
N ALA A 172 21.92 -7.09 12.22
CA ALA A 172 23.13 -7.04 13.06
C ALA A 172 23.70 -5.62 13.23
N GLY A 173 23.09 -4.62 12.56
CA GLY A 173 23.33 -3.18 12.61
C GLY A 173 24.58 -2.70 13.36
N GLY A 174 25.60 -2.25 12.62
CA GLY A 174 26.70 -1.47 13.20
C GLY A 174 27.85 -2.26 13.85
N THR A 175 27.84 -3.59 13.85
CA THR A 175 28.93 -4.41 14.42
C THR A 175 30.11 -4.64 13.45
N GLY A 176 29.96 -4.28 12.18
CA GLY A 176 31.00 -4.46 11.15
C GLY A 176 31.12 -5.87 10.59
N ASP A 177 30.39 -6.83 11.17
CA ASP A 177 30.30 -8.23 10.75
C ASP A 177 28.98 -8.45 9.98
N SER A 178 28.73 -7.66 8.92
CA SER A 178 27.58 -7.91 8.05
C SER A 178 27.68 -9.32 7.48
N ALA A 179 26.72 -10.16 7.84
CA ALA A 179 26.59 -11.50 7.28
C ALA A 179 26.23 -11.46 5.78
N ALA A 180 25.71 -10.31 5.32
CA ALA A 180 25.24 -9.99 3.99
C ALA A 180 26.33 -9.43 3.03
N GLY A 181 27.54 -9.13 3.50
CA GLY A 181 28.57 -8.58 2.62
C GLY A 181 28.41 -7.08 2.37
N ASP A 182 28.28 -6.64 1.10
CA ASP A 182 28.13 -5.22 0.73
C ASP A 182 26.65 -4.89 0.53
N ASP A 183 26.00 -4.40 1.58
CA ASP A 183 24.58 -4.05 1.62
C ASP A 183 24.17 -3.12 0.45
N CYS A 184 25.06 -2.23 0.02
CA CYS A 184 24.80 -1.35 -1.12
C CYS A 184 24.99 -2.04 -2.47
N ALA A 185 25.84 -3.06 -2.58
CA ALA A 185 25.89 -3.89 -3.78
C ALA A 185 24.60 -4.72 -3.93
N GLU A 186 24.07 -5.26 -2.84
CA GLU A 186 22.81 -6.01 -2.85
C GLU A 186 21.62 -5.09 -3.12
N ALA A 187 21.53 -3.93 -2.46
CA ALA A 187 20.51 -2.91 -2.77
C ALA A 187 20.54 -2.47 -4.24
N ARG A 188 21.72 -2.32 -4.84
CA ARG A 188 21.85 -2.00 -6.29
C ARG A 188 21.38 -3.15 -7.18
N THR A 189 21.64 -4.39 -6.77
CA THR A 189 21.20 -5.58 -7.50
C THR A 189 19.68 -5.69 -7.48
N VAL A 190 19.06 -5.53 -6.32
CA VAL A 190 17.60 -5.46 -6.16
C VAL A 190 17.01 -4.32 -6.98
N LEU A 191 17.63 -3.14 -6.90
CA LEU A 191 17.20 -1.98 -7.69
C LEU A 191 17.23 -2.25 -9.20
N GLY A 192 18.26 -2.94 -9.71
CA GLY A 192 18.31 -3.36 -11.12
C GLY A 192 17.06 -4.15 -11.52
N SER A 193 16.71 -5.18 -10.74
CA SER A 193 15.49 -5.98 -10.99
C SER A 193 14.21 -5.15 -10.88
N VAL A 194 14.10 -4.27 -9.87
CA VAL A 194 12.96 -3.35 -9.72
C VAL A 194 12.82 -2.45 -10.95
N THR A 195 13.92 -1.89 -11.45
CA THR A 195 13.89 -1.01 -12.63
C THR A 195 13.47 -1.73 -13.91
N ASP A 196 13.86 -3.00 -14.09
CA ASP A 196 13.45 -3.82 -15.22
C ASP A 196 11.96 -4.21 -15.15
N ARG A 197 11.47 -4.52 -13.94
CA ARG A 197 10.05 -4.81 -13.68
C ARG A 197 9.17 -3.57 -13.86
N LEU A 198 9.63 -2.38 -13.47
CA LEU A 198 8.93 -1.12 -13.74
C LEU A 198 8.75 -0.84 -15.24
N ARG A 199 9.69 -1.27 -16.08
CA ARG A 199 9.60 -1.12 -17.55
C ARG A 199 8.72 -2.16 -18.22
N SER A 200 8.57 -3.33 -17.60
CA SER A 200 7.83 -4.47 -18.15
C SER A 200 6.40 -4.44 -17.60
N PRO A 201 5.39 -4.02 -18.39
CA PRO A 201 4.05 -3.77 -17.88
C PRO A 201 3.27 -5.07 -17.67
N ALA A 202 3.65 -5.85 -16.65
CA ALA A 202 2.66 -6.63 -15.93
C ALA A 202 2.15 -5.70 -14.83
N ARG A 203 1.11 -4.92 -15.12
CA ARG A 203 0.36 -4.19 -14.08
C ARG A 203 -0.23 -5.22 -13.14
N THR A 204 0.51 -5.58 -12.11
CA THR A 204 -0.01 -6.27 -10.94
C THR A 204 -0.65 -5.18 -10.09
N GLY A 205 -1.96 -5.00 -10.24
CA GLY A 205 -2.72 -4.33 -9.19
C GLY A 205 -2.60 -5.14 -7.90
N SER A 206 -2.72 -4.49 -6.75
CA SER A 206 -2.79 -5.24 -5.49
C SER A 206 -4.09 -6.03 -5.41
N ASP A 207 -4.02 -7.30 -5.02
CA ASP A 207 -5.21 -8.14 -4.78
C ASP A 207 -5.95 -7.75 -3.49
N ILE A 208 -5.41 -6.79 -2.72
CA ILE A 208 -6.06 -6.25 -1.52
C ILE A 208 -7.11 -5.23 -1.95
N PRO A 209 -8.41 -5.43 -1.68
CA PRO A 209 -9.47 -4.52 -2.11
C PRO A 209 -9.27 -3.07 -1.65
N LEU A 210 -8.75 -2.88 -0.42
CA LEU A 210 -8.46 -1.54 0.11
C LEU A 210 -7.33 -0.82 -0.66
N ALA A 211 -6.39 -1.55 -1.25
CA ALA A 211 -5.32 -0.97 -2.07
C ALA A 211 -5.83 -0.49 -3.44
N GLN A 212 -7.06 -0.85 -3.83
CA GLN A 212 -7.71 -0.32 -5.03
C GLN A 212 -8.49 0.97 -4.76
N GLN A 213 -8.55 1.42 -3.50
CA GLN A 213 -9.32 2.59 -3.10
C GLN A 213 -8.48 3.87 -3.08
N ASP A 214 -9.17 4.99 -3.20
CA ASP A 214 -8.60 6.32 -3.08
C ASP A 214 -8.93 6.94 -1.71
N PRO A 215 -7.97 7.12 -0.78
CA PRO A 215 -8.21 7.78 0.50
C PRO A 215 -8.84 9.17 0.35
N CYS A 216 -8.53 9.91 -0.72
CA CYS A 216 -9.08 11.25 -0.91
C CYS A 216 -10.56 11.26 -1.30
N ARG A 217 -11.14 10.11 -1.66
CA ARG A 217 -12.57 10.00 -1.96
C ARG A 217 -13.46 10.30 -0.74
N VAL A 218 -12.92 10.23 0.48
CA VAL A 218 -13.61 10.67 1.72
C VAL A 218 -14.18 12.08 1.62
N VAL A 219 -13.59 12.94 0.77
CA VAL A 219 -14.06 14.31 0.52
C VAL A 219 -15.50 14.35 0.00
N GLU A 220 -15.95 13.32 -0.73
CA GLU A 220 -17.34 13.23 -1.24
C GLU A 220 -18.36 13.27 -0.09
N LYS A 221 -18.07 12.60 1.02
CA LYS A 221 -18.92 12.54 2.23
C LYS A 221 -18.72 13.71 3.18
N MET A 222 -17.58 14.39 3.08
CA MET A 222 -17.22 15.52 3.93
C MET A 222 -17.57 16.89 3.33
N SER A 223 -18.10 16.93 2.11
CA SER A 223 -18.35 18.16 1.35
C SER A 223 -19.25 19.16 2.09
N GLU A 224 -20.28 18.70 2.79
CA GLU A 224 -21.13 19.54 3.65
C GLU A 224 -20.49 19.91 5.00
N ARG A 225 -19.47 19.16 5.44
CA ARG A 225 -18.85 19.23 6.76
C ARG A 225 -17.56 20.08 6.81
N GLY A 226 -17.19 20.69 5.68
CA GLY A 226 -16.24 21.81 5.67
C GLY A 226 -14.78 21.45 5.39
N ILE A 227 -14.48 20.61 4.40
CA ILE A 227 -13.11 20.51 3.86
C ILE A 227 -12.79 21.80 3.08
N GLU A 228 -11.74 22.52 3.44
CA GLU A 228 -11.23 23.67 2.67
C GLU A 228 -10.42 23.18 1.47
N THR A 229 -9.35 22.43 1.73
CA THR A 229 -8.45 21.88 0.72
C THR A 229 -8.12 20.41 1.02
N PHE A 230 -7.63 19.70 0.02
CA PHE A 230 -7.13 18.34 0.15
C PHE A 230 -6.05 18.06 -0.88
N ALA A 231 -5.14 17.13 -0.57
CA ALA A 231 -4.09 16.66 -1.46
C ALA A 231 -3.66 15.25 -1.05
N PRO A 232 -3.12 14.42 -1.96
CA PRO A 232 -2.50 13.17 -1.55
C PRO A 232 -1.27 13.42 -0.67
N GLY A 233 -1.04 12.55 0.30
CA GLY A 233 0.13 12.60 1.19
C GLY A 233 1.44 12.26 0.49
N SER A 234 2.50 12.07 1.28
CA SER A 234 3.78 11.57 0.76
C SER A 234 3.64 10.13 0.29
N ARG A 235 2.78 9.33 0.94
CA ARG A 235 2.43 7.97 0.54
C ARG A 235 1.18 7.95 -0.33
N PRO A 236 1.06 7.03 -1.30
CA PRO A 236 -0.06 7.02 -2.26
C PRO A 236 -1.40 6.61 -1.64
N TYR A 237 -1.38 6.06 -0.42
CA TYR A 237 -2.53 5.62 0.36
C TYR A 237 -2.87 6.58 1.51
N GLU A 238 -2.39 7.82 1.45
CA GLU A 238 -2.70 8.88 2.40
C GLU A 238 -3.39 10.05 1.69
N CYS A 239 -4.39 10.64 2.33
CA CYS A 239 -4.96 11.92 1.95
C CYS A 239 -4.81 12.92 3.09
N LEU A 240 -4.22 14.06 2.79
CA LEU A 240 -4.13 15.21 3.67
C LEU A 240 -5.31 16.14 3.41
N LEU A 241 -5.93 16.60 4.48
CA LEU A 241 -7.14 17.41 4.47
C LEU A 241 -6.89 18.65 5.32
N THR A 242 -7.37 19.80 4.86
CA THR A 242 -7.50 20.99 5.72
C THR A 242 -8.98 21.22 5.96
N LEU A 243 -9.40 21.11 7.23
CA LEU A 243 -10.77 21.36 7.66
C LEU A 243 -11.02 22.87 7.80
N ARG A 244 -12.30 23.27 7.84
CA ARG A 244 -12.72 24.66 7.99
C ARG A 244 -12.10 25.27 9.24
N GLY A 245 -11.41 26.40 9.06
CA GLY A 245 -10.64 27.03 10.14
C GLY A 245 -9.15 26.69 10.13
N GLY A 246 -8.66 26.02 9.08
CA GLY A 246 -7.23 25.75 8.87
C GLY A 246 -6.68 24.59 9.71
N THR A 247 -7.54 23.69 10.16
CA THR A 247 -7.15 22.54 10.98
C THR A 247 -6.71 21.39 10.08
N ASP A 248 -5.48 20.92 10.22
CA ASP A 248 -4.95 19.79 9.45
C ASP A 248 -5.55 18.46 9.93
N ALA A 249 -5.87 17.59 8.99
CA ALA A 249 -6.39 16.26 9.24
C ALA A 249 -5.88 15.29 8.16
N SER A 250 -6.00 13.99 8.40
CA SER A 250 -5.61 12.98 7.42
C SER A 250 -6.49 11.74 7.45
N VAL A 251 -6.55 11.07 6.31
CA VAL A 251 -7.08 9.71 6.16
C VAL A 251 -6.01 8.84 5.53
N GLN A 252 -5.76 7.68 6.12
CA GLN A 252 -4.74 6.73 5.67
C GLN A 252 -5.34 5.34 5.52
N LEU A 253 -5.01 4.68 4.41
CA LEU A 253 -5.25 3.26 4.20
C LEU A 253 -3.93 2.51 4.44
N ALA A 254 -3.97 1.48 5.29
CA ALA A 254 -2.77 0.76 5.70
C ALA A 254 -3.06 -0.72 5.98
N LEU A 255 -2.00 -1.45 6.34
CA LEU A 255 -2.09 -2.78 6.93
C LEU A 255 -1.62 -2.68 8.38
N SER A 256 -2.47 -3.03 9.32
CA SER A 256 -2.10 -3.00 10.74
C SER A 256 -2.43 -4.31 11.44
N PRO A 257 -1.69 -4.68 12.51
CA PRO A 257 -2.06 -5.80 13.35
C PRO A 257 -3.46 -5.58 13.93
N GLU A 258 -4.20 -6.66 14.16
CA GLU A 258 -5.46 -6.59 14.89
C GLU A 258 -5.21 -5.98 16.29
N PRO A 259 -5.99 -4.97 16.72
CA PRO A 259 -5.60 -4.12 17.83
C PRO A 259 -5.68 -4.88 19.17
N PRO A 260 -4.81 -4.57 20.13
CA PRO A 260 -5.05 -4.95 21.52
C PRO A 260 -6.32 -4.27 22.02
N ARG A 261 -7.12 -4.95 22.86
CA ARG A 261 -8.43 -4.49 23.36
C ARG A 261 -8.41 -3.22 24.24
N ILE A 262 -7.32 -2.47 24.28
CA ILE A 262 -7.13 -1.29 25.12
C ILE A 262 -7.73 -0.08 24.39
N GLY A 263 -8.63 0.65 25.04
CA GLY A 263 -9.43 1.73 24.41
C GLY A 263 -10.84 1.28 24.00
N GLY A 264 -11.03 -0.03 23.81
CA GLY A 264 -12.33 -0.66 23.54
C GLY A 264 -12.88 -0.34 22.14
N PRO A 265 -13.66 -1.26 21.55
CA PRO A 265 -14.46 -0.94 20.38
C PRO A 265 -15.57 0.03 20.76
N GLU A 266 -15.67 1.15 20.06
CA GLU A 266 -16.85 2.02 20.08
C GLU A 266 -17.80 1.57 18.97
N ALA A 267 -19.06 1.31 19.32
CA ALA A 267 -20.08 0.84 18.39
C ALA A 267 -21.14 1.93 18.17
N VAL A 268 -21.39 2.25 16.91
CA VAL A 268 -22.43 3.20 16.48
C VAL A 268 -23.29 2.57 15.40
N GLU A 269 -24.47 3.12 15.14
CA GLU A 269 -25.25 2.74 13.96
C GLU A 269 -24.89 3.66 12.78
N LEU A 270 -24.47 3.06 11.67
CA LEU A 270 -24.28 3.71 10.37
C LEU A 270 -25.18 3.02 9.35
N ASP A 271 -26.02 3.77 8.64
CA ASP A 271 -26.98 3.25 7.65
C ASP A 271 -27.80 2.04 8.14
N GLY A 272 -28.18 2.05 9.42
CA GLY A 272 -28.95 0.98 10.05
C GLY A 272 -28.18 -0.31 10.33
N LYS A 273 -26.85 -0.29 10.25
CA LYS A 273 -25.95 -1.39 10.61
C LYS A 273 -25.04 -1.00 11.79
N PRO A 274 -24.72 -1.94 12.69
CA PRO A 274 -23.72 -1.70 13.72
C PRO A 274 -22.34 -1.57 13.07
N PHE A 275 -21.70 -0.43 13.27
CA PHE A 275 -20.33 -0.14 12.87
C PHE A 275 -19.44 -0.05 14.11
N THR A 276 -18.25 -0.62 14.03
CA THR A 276 -17.27 -0.61 15.13
C THR A 276 -16.00 0.07 14.68
N PHE A 277 -15.57 1.06 15.45
CA PHE A 277 -14.28 1.72 15.30
C PHE A 277 -13.53 1.72 16.63
N PHE A 278 -12.26 2.06 16.57
CA PHE A 278 -11.37 2.12 17.71
C PHE A 278 -10.75 3.50 17.79
N ARG A 279 -10.54 3.96 19.02
CA ARG A 279 -9.85 5.21 19.30
C ARG A 279 -8.50 4.90 19.93
N ASP A 280 -7.44 5.54 19.44
CA ASP A 280 -6.17 5.59 20.16
C ASP A 280 -6.34 6.43 21.43
N ALA A 281 -6.04 5.85 22.60
CA ALA A 281 -6.22 6.52 23.88
C ALA A 281 -5.30 7.74 24.07
N LEU A 282 -4.22 7.86 23.28
CA LEU A 282 -3.20 8.90 23.43
C LEU A 282 -3.30 10.02 22.39
N SER A 283 -4.04 9.81 21.31
CA SER A 283 -4.15 10.76 20.20
C SER A 283 -5.58 10.83 19.67
N CYS A 284 -5.97 11.92 19.02
CA CYS A 284 -7.26 12.01 18.32
C CYS A 284 -7.14 11.28 16.97
N HIS A 285 -6.92 9.97 17.07
CA HIS A 285 -6.72 9.03 15.98
C HIS A 285 -7.73 7.90 16.10
N TYR A 286 -8.49 7.67 15.04
CA TYR A 286 -9.57 6.70 14.99
C TYR A 286 -9.34 5.76 13.82
N TYR A 287 -9.69 4.49 13.99
CA TYR A 287 -9.47 3.50 12.93
C TYR A 287 -10.51 2.38 12.95
N PHE A 288 -10.70 1.75 11.79
CA PHE A 288 -11.53 0.55 11.62
C PHE A 288 -10.92 -0.40 10.60
N TYR A 289 -11.47 -1.60 10.52
CA TYR A 289 -10.93 -2.73 9.77
C TYR A 289 -11.98 -3.25 8.77
N PRO A 290 -12.05 -2.73 7.54
CA PRO A 290 -13.06 -3.10 6.55
C PRO A 290 -12.84 -4.48 5.89
N GLY A 291 -12.03 -5.36 6.45
CA GLY A 291 -11.61 -6.55 5.72
C GLY A 291 -11.15 -7.72 6.58
N ALA A 292 -10.85 -8.82 5.91
CA ALA A 292 -10.29 -10.01 6.53
C ALA A 292 -8.82 -9.81 6.93
N VAL A 293 -8.36 -10.65 7.86
CA VAL A 293 -6.95 -10.79 8.21
C VAL A 293 -6.22 -11.50 7.07
N PHE A 294 -5.09 -10.94 6.66
CA PHE A 294 -4.15 -11.51 5.70
C PHE A 294 -2.94 -12.11 6.44
N ASP A 295 -2.46 -13.27 5.97
CA ASP A 295 -1.15 -13.80 6.37
C ASP A 295 -0.11 -13.27 5.40
N THR A 296 0.86 -12.52 5.90
CA THR A 296 1.92 -11.91 5.09
C THR A 296 3.17 -12.80 5.01
N ASN A 297 3.14 -14.01 5.57
CA ASN A 297 4.24 -14.97 5.44
C ASN A 297 4.10 -15.89 4.24
N LEU A 298 5.23 -16.43 3.80
CA LEU A 298 5.26 -17.50 2.83
C LEU A 298 4.70 -18.80 3.42
N PRO A 299 4.08 -19.67 2.60
CA PRO A 299 3.69 -21.00 3.03
C PRO A 299 4.85 -21.85 3.58
N SER A 300 6.07 -21.56 3.14
CA SER A 300 7.33 -22.21 3.55
C SER A 300 7.90 -21.71 4.88
N SER A 301 7.39 -20.60 5.43
CA SER A 301 7.90 -20.02 6.68
C SER A 301 7.74 -20.99 7.86
N PRO A 302 8.68 -21.00 8.83
CA PRO A 302 8.56 -21.79 10.04
C PRO A 302 7.21 -21.52 10.74
N VAL A 303 6.62 -22.54 11.36
CA VAL A 303 5.29 -22.41 12.02
C VAL A 303 5.30 -21.29 13.06
N GLY A 304 6.36 -21.19 13.86
CA GLY A 304 6.50 -20.13 14.86
C GLY A 304 6.55 -18.71 14.29
N GLU A 305 6.98 -18.55 13.04
CA GLU A 305 6.97 -17.26 12.32
C GLU A 305 5.58 -16.95 11.73
N ARG A 306 4.90 -17.97 11.18
CA ARG A 306 3.52 -17.84 10.70
C ARG A 306 2.53 -17.47 11.81
N ASP A 307 2.77 -17.96 13.02
CA ASP A 307 1.91 -17.70 14.17
C ASP A 307 2.20 -16.34 14.85
N LYS A 308 3.21 -15.58 14.42
CA LYS A 308 3.46 -14.24 14.97
C LYS A 308 2.30 -13.30 14.63
N ARG A 309 1.74 -12.67 15.66
CA ARG A 309 0.62 -11.72 15.50
C ARG A 309 0.95 -10.53 14.61
N SER A 310 2.20 -10.09 14.56
CA SER A 310 2.66 -9.01 13.67
C SER A 310 2.48 -9.33 12.19
N ASN A 311 2.37 -10.61 11.84
CA ASN A 311 2.28 -11.08 10.46
C ASN A 311 0.82 -11.34 10.02
N ARG A 312 -0.11 -11.20 10.97
CA ARG A 312 -1.55 -11.28 10.75
C ARG A 312 -2.09 -9.86 10.67
N LEU A 313 -2.00 -9.28 9.49
CA LEU A 313 -2.38 -7.89 9.24
C LEU A 313 -3.79 -7.82 8.70
N THR A 314 -4.51 -6.78 9.08
CA THR A 314 -5.81 -6.46 8.51
C THR A 314 -5.71 -5.12 7.82
N ALA A 315 -6.40 -4.98 6.69
CA ALA A 315 -6.59 -3.69 6.05
C ALA A 315 -7.27 -2.74 7.05
N SER A 316 -6.69 -1.57 7.24
CA SER A 316 -7.19 -0.57 8.19
C SER A 316 -7.34 0.78 7.52
N VAL A 317 -8.39 1.48 7.92
CA VAL A 317 -8.62 2.88 7.59
C VAL A 317 -8.42 3.66 8.87
N ALA A 318 -7.55 4.65 8.83
CA ALA A 318 -7.24 5.51 9.95
C ALA A 318 -7.54 6.97 9.62
N ALA A 319 -8.08 7.70 10.59
CA ALA A 319 -8.39 9.12 10.49
C ALA A 319 -7.78 9.87 11.67
N SER A 320 -7.14 11.00 11.40
CA SER A 320 -6.49 11.85 12.42
C SER A 320 -6.92 13.29 12.28
N ALA A 321 -7.13 13.97 13.41
CA ALA A 321 -7.29 15.42 13.47
C ALA A 321 -6.90 15.95 14.86
N PRO A 322 -6.56 17.23 15.04
CA PRO A 322 -6.34 17.86 16.34
C PRO A 322 -7.55 17.77 17.28
N SER A 323 -8.77 17.75 16.73
CA SER A 323 -10.01 17.56 17.47
C SER A 323 -10.50 16.13 17.33
N CYS A 324 -10.79 15.47 18.44
CA CYS A 324 -11.30 14.09 18.43
C CYS A 324 -12.68 13.98 17.77
N GLY A 325 -13.53 15.01 17.87
CA GLY A 325 -14.82 15.01 17.18
C GLY A 325 -14.68 15.12 15.65
N ASP A 326 -13.64 15.82 15.18
CA ASP A 326 -13.35 15.91 13.74
C ASP A 326 -12.76 14.58 13.23
N ALA A 327 -11.86 13.97 14.01
CA ALA A 327 -11.29 12.66 13.69
C ALA A 327 -12.37 11.56 13.68
N GLU A 328 -13.28 11.58 14.64
CA GLU A 328 -14.44 10.68 14.68
C GLU A 328 -15.35 10.91 13.47
N THR A 329 -15.63 12.18 13.13
CA THR A 329 -16.42 12.50 11.92
C THR A 329 -15.77 11.95 10.65
N LEU A 330 -14.44 12.07 10.53
CA LEU A 330 -13.68 11.56 9.40
C LEU A 330 -13.67 10.03 9.34
N VAL A 331 -13.54 9.33 10.47
CA VAL A 331 -13.57 7.86 10.47
C VAL A 331 -14.94 7.34 10.04
N LEU A 332 -16.03 7.98 10.47
CA LEU A 332 -17.39 7.61 10.08
C LEU A 332 -17.66 7.90 8.60
N ALA A 333 -17.22 9.06 8.09
CA ALA A 333 -17.30 9.37 6.66
C ALA A 333 -16.49 8.39 5.81
N SER A 334 -15.34 7.93 6.32
CA SER A 334 -14.52 6.93 5.65
C SER A 334 -15.17 5.54 5.67
N ALA A 335 -15.87 5.18 6.75
CA ALA A 335 -16.64 3.94 6.84
C ALA A 335 -17.73 3.88 5.77
N GLU A 336 -18.50 4.96 5.57
CA GLU A 336 -19.50 5.01 4.49
C GLU A 336 -18.89 4.88 3.07
N MET A 337 -17.61 5.20 2.90
CA MET A 337 -16.93 5.15 1.59
C MET A 337 -16.21 3.84 1.31
N PHE A 338 -15.72 3.16 2.35
CA PHE A 338 -14.85 2.00 2.23
C PHE A 338 -15.45 0.74 2.86
N ASP A 339 -16.76 0.72 3.09
CA ASP A 339 -17.50 -0.46 3.59
C ASP A 339 -17.45 -1.61 2.56
N TYR A 340 -17.11 -2.81 3.03
CA TYR A 340 -17.06 -4.07 2.27
C TYR A 340 -17.82 -5.18 3.01
#